data_AF-A0A1G7TAS0-F1
#
_entry.id   AF-A0A1G7TAS0-F1
#
_cell.length_a   1.000
_cell.length_b   1.000
_cell.length_c   1.000
_cell.angle_alpha   90.00
_cell.angle_beta   90.00
_cell.angle_gamma   90.00
#
_symmetry.space_group_name_H-M   'P 1'
#
loop_
_entity.id
_entity.type
_entity.pdbx_description
1 polymer ?
#
loop_
_entity_poly.entity_id
_entity_poly.type
_entity_poly.pdbx_seq_one_letter_code
_entity_poly.pdbx_strand_id
1 'polypeptide(L)'
;MKFLNKMLATFDYHSWPEFGQSLLPSSKYGWTVLSAGFSLSVFPFVDRVFGLDAYAFAVLILVFIAELTSGLIAASIRKEAISSMKLSRFSFKVFYYLVLIALPYVMAESFKSHGRTAAAFMFDWLHLFLLAQIILENVVSILENLAVISGKDKTHWIAKIQQKFNNLIS
;
A
#
# COMPACT_ATOMS: atom_id res chain seq x y z
N MET A 1 5.88 14.96 45.78
CA MET A 1 4.92 15.20 44.68
C MET A 1 4.03 16.43 44.88
N LYS A 2 3.46 16.70 46.07
CA LYS A 2 2.58 17.87 46.30
C LYS A 2 3.23 19.26 46.09
N PHE A 3 4.52 19.41 46.38
CA PHE A 3 5.24 20.68 46.20
C PHE A 3 5.48 21.02 44.72
N LEU A 4 5.95 20.05 43.94
CA LEU A 4 6.21 20.25 42.51
C LEU A 4 4.91 20.50 41.71
N ASN A 5 3.81 19.85 42.07
CA ASN A 5 2.51 20.11 41.45
C ASN A 5 1.98 21.53 41.79
N LYS A 6 2.24 22.03 43.00
CA LYS A 6 1.93 23.43 43.36
C LYS A 6 2.78 24.43 42.58
N MET A 7 4.05 24.10 42.34
CA MET A 7 4.96 24.93 41.55
C MET A 7 4.55 25.00 40.07
N LEU A 8 4.10 23.89 39.48
CA LEU A 8 3.58 23.87 38.10
C LEU A 8 2.30 24.70 37.95
N ALA A 9 1.41 24.64 38.95
CA ALA A 9 0.17 25.42 38.96
C ALA A 9 0.43 26.94 39.03
N THR A 10 1.52 27.40 39.66
CA THR A 10 1.93 28.83 39.62
C THR A 10 2.37 29.31 38.24
N PHE A 11 2.70 28.40 37.32
CA PHE A 11 3.00 28.69 35.91
C PHE A 11 1.83 28.33 34.98
N ASP A 12 0.64 28.12 35.53
CA ASP A 12 -0.60 27.77 34.81
C ASP A 12 -0.57 26.40 34.09
N TYR A 13 0.31 25.49 34.54
CA TYR A 13 0.33 24.10 34.07
C TYR A 13 -0.43 23.23 35.06
N HIS A 14 -1.54 22.64 34.61
CA HIS A 14 -2.38 21.78 35.43
C HIS A 14 -1.90 20.32 35.45
N SER A 15 -0.97 19.97 34.57
CA SER A 15 -0.40 18.63 34.49
C SER A 15 1.06 18.62 33.99
N TRP A 16 1.83 17.60 34.40
CA TRP A 16 3.20 17.38 33.91
C TRP A 16 3.32 17.22 32.39
N PRO A 17 2.34 16.59 31.68
CA PRO A 17 2.34 16.56 30.23
C PRO A 17 2.19 17.94 29.57
N GLU A 18 1.38 18.84 30.12
CA GLU A 18 1.23 20.22 29.60
C GLU A 18 2.55 21.01 29.73
N PHE A 19 3.24 20.85 30.86
CA PHE A 19 4.57 21.42 31.05
C PHE A 19 5.60 20.83 30.08
N GLY A 20 5.58 19.51 29.86
CA GLY A 20 6.43 18.87 28.86
C GLY A 20 6.14 19.35 27.43
N GLN A 21 4.87 19.60 27.09
CA GLN A 21 4.46 20.12 25.80
C GLN A 21 4.80 21.59 25.59
N SER A 22 4.84 22.41 26.64
CA SER A 22 5.27 23.81 26.56
C SER A 22 6.78 23.95 26.44
N LEU A 23 7.55 23.02 27.02
CA LEU A 23 9.01 22.95 26.86
C LEU A 23 9.44 22.43 25.50
N LEU A 24 8.59 21.65 24.82
CA LEU A 24 8.86 21.08 23.49
C LEU A 24 7.71 21.36 22.51
N PRO A 25 7.45 22.65 22.15
CA PRO A 25 6.42 22.99 21.18
C PRO A 25 6.70 22.36 19.81
N SER A 26 7.97 22.08 19.51
CA SER A 26 8.43 21.37 18.31
C SER A 26 7.91 19.93 18.19
N SER A 27 7.45 19.29 19.27
CA SER A 27 6.79 17.98 19.19
C SER A 27 5.36 18.12 18.65
N LYS A 28 4.61 19.12 19.12
CA LYS A 28 3.24 19.42 18.67
C LYS A 28 3.22 19.90 17.21
N TYR A 29 4.19 20.73 16.82
CA TYR A 29 4.34 21.18 15.45
C TYR A 29 5.11 20.20 14.57
N GLY A 30 6.00 19.37 15.13
CA GLY A 30 6.82 18.41 14.38
C GLY A 30 5.97 17.35 13.71
N TRP A 31 5.04 16.71 14.45
CA TRP A 31 4.10 15.76 13.85
C TRP A 31 3.15 16.40 12.84
N THR A 32 2.73 17.64 13.11
CA THR A 32 1.85 18.41 12.20
C THR A 32 2.57 18.83 10.91
N VAL A 33 3.81 19.28 11.02
CA VAL A 33 4.67 19.68 9.88
C VAL A 33 5.13 18.46 9.10
N LEU A 34 5.42 17.33 9.77
CA LEU A 34 5.73 16.06 9.12
C LEU A 34 4.51 15.50 8.38
N SER A 35 3.33 15.52 8.99
CA SER A 35 2.09 15.04 8.34
C SER A 35 1.64 15.97 7.21
N ALA A 36 1.75 17.29 7.37
CA ALA A 36 1.48 18.26 6.31
C ALA A 36 2.50 18.16 5.17
N GLY A 37 3.80 18.04 5.49
CA GLY A 37 4.87 17.87 4.50
C GLY A 37 4.75 16.56 3.73
N PHE A 38 4.38 15.47 4.41
CA PHE A 38 4.09 14.18 3.77
C PHE A 38 2.87 14.29 2.84
N SER A 39 1.79 14.92 3.28
CA SER A 39 0.59 15.08 2.47
C SER A 39 0.82 15.96 1.23
N LEU A 40 1.58 17.05 1.37
CA LEU A 40 1.84 17.98 0.27
C LEU A 40 2.83 17.44 -0.78
N SER A 41 3.72 16.51 -0.40
CA SER A 41 4.75 15.99 -1.30
C SER A 41 4.39 14.62 -1.90
N VAL A 42 3.76 13.74 -1.12
CA VAL A 42 3.56 12.35 -1.53
C VAL A 42 2.34 12.19 -2.43
N PHE A 43 1.20 12.82 -2.12
CA PHE A 43 -0.02 12.61 -2.91
C PHE A 43 0.11 13.10 -4.37
N PRO A 44 0.65 14.31 -4.64
CA PRO A 44 0.88 14.74 -6.03
C PRO A 44 1.97 13.93 -6.74
N PHE A 45 2.92 13.36 -5.98
CA PHE A 45 3.96 12.50 -6.55
C PHE A 45 3.39 11.14 -6.98
N VAL A 46 2.51 10.54 -6.17
CA VAL A 46 1.86 9.26 -6.47
C VAL A 46 1.06 9.36 -7.77
N ASP A 47 0.22 10.38 -7.89
CA ASP A 47 -0.59 10.58 -9.10
C ASP A 47 0.27 10.80 -10.34
N ARG A 48 1.32 11.62 -10.24
CA ARG A 48 2.22 11.90 -11.37
C ARG A 48 3.12 10.73 -11.77
N VAL A 49 3.38 9.79 -10.87
CA VAL A 49 4.27 8.65 -11.15
C VAL A 49 3.49 7.40 -11.54
N PHE A 50 2.37 7.13 -10.86
CA PHE A 50 1.62 5.89 -11.04
C PHE A 50 0.28 6.08 -11.77
N GLY A 51 -0.20 7.31 -11.95
CA GLY A 51 -1.51 7.55 -12.56
C GLY A 51 -2.67 7.01 -11.74
N LEU A 52 -2.47 6.95 -10.42
CA LEU A 52 -3.44 6.48 -9.45
C LEU A 52 -3.74 7.64 -8.51
N ASP A 53 -5.03 7.86 -8.25
CA ASP A 53 -5.42 8.75 -7.16
C ASP A 53 -4.96 8.19 -5.81
N ALA A 54 -4.99 9.04 -4.79
CA ALA A 54 -4.53 8.68 -3.45
C ALA A 54 -5.26 7.47 -2.86
N TYR A 55 -6.55 7.29 -3.17
CA TYR A 55 -7.35 6.17 -2.67
C TYR A 55 -7.01 4.87 -3.37
N ALA A 56 -6.90 4.88 -4.70
CA ALA A 56 -6.51 3.73 -5.51
C ALA A 56 -5.11 3.23 -5.11
N PHE A 57 -4.16 4.15 -4.92
CA PHE A 57 -2.83 3.79 -4.46
C PHE A 57 -2.84 3.23 -3.03
N ALA A 58 -3.61 3.83 -2.11
CA ALA A 58 -3.75 3.31 -0.75
C ALA A 58 -4.32 1.87 -0.74
N VAL A 59 -5.32 1.60 -1.58
CA VAL A 59 -5.88 0.25 -1.74
C VAL A 59 -4.84 -0.72 -2.31
N LEU A 60 -4.03 -0.29 -3.28
CA LEU A 60 -2.93 -1.12 -3.82
C LEU A 60 -1.91 -1.49 -2.72
N ILE A 61 -1.55 -0.55 -1.84
CA ILE A 61 -0.69 -0.83 -0.68
C ILE A 61 -1.37 -1.83 0.27
N LEU A 62 -2.67 -1.68 0.54
CA LEU A 62 -3.41 -2.64 1.36
C LEU A 62 -3.42 -4.05 0.74
N VAL A 63 -3.49 -4.16 -0.59
CA VAL A 63 -3.39 -5.44 -1.30
C VAL A 63 -2.02 -6.08 -1.09
N PHE A 64 -0.92 -5.32 -1.18
CA PHE A 64 0.42 -5.84 -0.89
C PHE A 64 0.57 -6.28 0.57
N ILE A 65 0.03 -5.51 1.52
CA ILE A 65 0.03 -5.88 2.94
C ILE A 65 -0.79 -7.16 3.16
N ALA A 66 -1.96 -7.29 2.52
CA ALA A 66 -2.80 -8.48 2.60
C ALA A 66 -2.10 -9.72 2.02
N GLU A 67 -1.41 -9.58 0.88
CA GLU A 67 -0.63 -10.67 0.30
C GLU A 67 0.50 -11.11 1.24
N LEU A 68 1.28 -10.16 1.76
CA LEU A 68 2.39 -10.46 2.65
C LEU A 68 1.92 -11.14 3.94
N THR A 69 0.92 -10.55 4.59
CA THR A 69 0.39 -11.07 5.87
C THR A 69 -0.26 -12.43 5.68
N SER A 70 -1.09 -12.62 4.66
CA SER A 70 -1.68 -13.94 4.34
C SER A 70 -0.60 -14.99 4.01
N GLY A 71 0.46 -14.61 3.29
CA GLY A 71 1.58 -15.49 2.98
C GLY A 71 2.38 -15.91 4.23
N LEU A 72 2.62 -14.98 5.16
CA LEU A 72 3.30 -15.27 6.42
C LEU A 72 2.48 -16.21 7.31
N ILE A 73 1.16 -15.99 7.40
CA ILE A 73 0.25 -16.86 8.16
C ILE A 73 0.20 -18.26 7.52
N ALA A 74 0.06 -18.34 6.20
CA ALA A 74 0.06 -19.62 5.48
C ALA A 74 1.38 -20.38 5.65
N ALA A 75 2.52 -19.69 5.62
CA ALA A 75 3.83 -20.30 5.87
C ALA A 75 3.95 -20.84 7.31
N SER A 76 3.43 -20.12 8.30
CA SER A 76 3.37 -20.57 9.69
C SER A 76 2.52 -21.83 9.86
N ILE A 77 1.34 -21.89 9.22
CA ILE A 77 0.46 -23.07 9.24
C ILE A 77 1.15 -24.29 8.61
N ARG A 78 1.90 -24.08 7.53
CA ARG A 78 2.71 -25.13 6.87
C ARG A 78 4.00 -25.48 7.62
N LYS A 79 4.29 -24.81 8.74
CA LYS A 79 5.54 -24.95 9.52
C LYS A 79 6.80 -24.72 8.66
N GLU A 80 6.68 -23.87 7.64
CA GLU A 80 7.83 -23.49 6.82
C GLU A 80 8.60 -22.36 7.51
N ALA A 81 9.93 -22.40 7.45
CA ALA A 81 10.75 -21.30 7.96
C ALA A 81 10.47 -20.01 7.16
N ILE A 82 10.22 -18.92 7.89
CA ILE A 82 10.20 -17.57 7.35
C ILE A 82 11.66 -17.17 7.10
N SER A 83 12.10 -17.24 5.85
CA SER A 83 13.45 -16.84 5.47
C SER A 83 13.47 -15.42 4.91
N SER A 84 14.57 -14.71 5.15
CA SER A 84 14.85 -13.41 4.51
C SER A 84 14.76 -13.48 2.99
N MET A 85 15.07 -14.63 2.41
CA MET A 85 14.94 -14.88 0.97
C MET A 85 13.48 -14.80 0.49
N LYS A 86 12.50 -15.31 1.26
CA LYS A 86 11.08 -15.21 0.92
C LYS A 86 10.58 -13.77 0.97
N LEU A 87 10.98 -13.02 2.01
CA LEU A 87 10.65 -11.60 2.13
C LEU A 87 11.29 -10.78 1.01
N SER A 88 12.56 -11.07 0.67
CA SER A 88 13.26 -10.43 -0.46
C SER A 88 12.53 -10.63 -1.79
N ARG A 89 12.06 -11.85 -2.07
CA ARG A 89 11.26 -12.15 -3.27
C ARG A 89 9.96 -11.34 -3.33
N PHE A 90 9.27 -11.19 -2.19
CA PHE A 90 8.07 -10.36 -2.11
C PHE A 90 8.40 -8.88 -2.36
N SER A 91 9.42 -8.33 -1.71
CA SER A 91 9.84 -6.94 -1.94
C SER A 91 10.25 -6.68 -3.38
N PHE A 92 10.96 -7.63 -3.99
CA PHE A 92 11.33 -7.58 -5.40
C PHE A 92 10.07 -7.59 -6.28
N LYS A 93 9.12 -8.50 -6.05
CA LYS A 93 7.83 -8.53 -6.75
C LYS A 93 7.11 -7.17 -6.68
N VAL A 94 6.97 -6.60 -5.49
CA VAL A 94 6.33 -5.28 -5.29
C VAL A 94 7.07 -4.18 -6.07
N PHE A 95 8.41 -4.16 -6.00
CA PHE A 95 9.21 -3.19 -6.75
C PHE A 95 8.95 -3.26 -8.26
N TYR A 96 8.97 -4.46 -8.85
CA TYR A 96 8.68 -4.60 -10.29
C TYR A 96 7.26 -4.20 -10.65
N TYR A 97 6.28 -4.49 -9.79
CA TYR A 97 4.91 -4.03 -10.01
C TYR A 97 4.80 -2.52 -10.01
N LEU A 98 5.43 -1.84 -9.07
CA LEU A 98 5.46 -0.37 -9.05
C LEU A 98 6.12 0.19 -10.32
N VAL A 99 7.22 -0.40 -10.79
CA VAL A 99 7.89 0.00 -12.04
C VAL A 99 6.99 -0.25 -13.26
N LEU A 100 6.32 -1.41 -13.34
CA LEU A 100 5.43 -1.78 -14.44
C LEU A 100 4.16 -0.95 -14.51
N ILE A 101 3.71 -0.39 -13.38
CA ILE A 101 2.61 0.59 -13.34
C ILE A 101 3.14 1.97 -13.76
N ALA A 102 4.25 2.42 -13.16
CA ALA A 102 4.76 3.77 -13.37
C ALA A 102 5.26 4.02 -14.80
N LEU A 103 6.02 3.07 -15.36
CA LEU A 103 6.65 3.22 -16.66
C LEU A 103 5.65 3.58 -17.78
N PRO A 104 4.59 2.78 -18.05
CA PRO A 104 3.67 3.10 -19.12
C PRO A 104 2.90 4.39 -18.87
N TYR A 105 2.54 4.71 -17.62
CA TYR A 105 1.85 5.95 -17.30
C TYR A 105 2.72 7.18 -17.57
N VAL A 106 3.95 7.20 -17.07
CA VAL A 106 4.89 8.31 -17.29
C VAL A 106 5.21 8.46 -18.79
N MET A 107 5.32 7.36 -19.53
CA MET A 107 5.47 7.41 -20.99
C MET A 107 4.24 8.02 -21.67
N ALA A 108 3.04 7.65 -21.26
CA ALA A 108 1.81 8.22 -21.81
C ALA A 108 1.74 9.73 -21.60
N GLU A 109 1.96 10.21 -20.37
CA GLU A 109 1.98 11.64 -20.05
C GLU A 109 3.09 12.40 -20.79
N SER A 110 4.27 11.79 -20.93
CA SER A 110 5.34 12.35 -21.76
C SER A 110 4.92 12.49 -23.22
N PHE A 111 4.28 11.48 -23.82
CA PHE A 111 3.81 11.57 -25.20
C PHE A 111 2.66 12.57 -25.39
N LYS A 112 1.75 12.70 -24.41
CA LYS A 112 0.70 13.73 -24.42
C LYS A 112 1.31 15.13 -24.45
N SER A 113 2.29 15.40 -23.58
CA SER A 113 2.94 16.72 -23.50
C SER A 113 3.72 17.09 -24.78
N HIS A 114 4.18 16.10 -25.55
CA HIS A 114 4.84 16.30 -26.85
C HIS A 114 3.89 16.22 -28.07
N GLY A 115 2.57 16.18 -27.85
CA GLY A 115 1.58 16.15 -28.93
C GLY A 115 1.51 14.83 -29.72
N ARG A 116 2.10 13.74 -29.20
CA ARG A 116 2.12 12.41 -29.84
C ARG A 116 0.95 11.55 -29.37
N THR A 117 -0.27 11.92 -29.79
CA THR A 117 -1.53 11.35 -29.29
C THR A 117 -1.67 9.84 -29.49
N ALA A 118 -1.24 9.29 -30.64
CA ALA A 118 -1.31 7.86 -30.91
C ALA A 118 -0.41 7.04 -29.96
N ALA A 119 0.82 7.51 -29.72
CA ALA A 119 1.74 6.86 -28.79
C ALA A 119 1.22 6.96 -27.35
N ALA A 120 0.72 8.14 -26.95
CA ALA A 120 0.08 8.34 -25.65
C ALA A 120 -1.06 7.34 -25.41
N PHE A 121 -1.96 7.17 -26.39
CA PHE A 121 -3.07 6.23 -26.30
C PHE A 121 -2.59 4.77 -26.11
N MET A 122 -1.57 4.35 -26.85
CA MET A 122 -1.00 3.00 -26.68
C MET A 122 -0.44 2.76 -25.28
N PHE A 123 0.28 3.75 -24.73
CA PHE A 123 0.86 3.63 -23.39
C PHE A 123 -0.17 3.76 -22.27
N ASP A 124 -1.21 4.58 -22.44
CA ASP A 124 -2.37 4.62 -21.53
C ASP A 124 -3.07 3.25 -21.48
N TRP A 125 -3.31 2.64 -22.65
CA TRP A 125 -3.91 1.31 -22.72
C TRP A 125 -3.02 0.25 -22.04
N LEU A 126 -1.70 0.30 -22.30
CA LEU A 126 -0.74 -0.61 -21.67
C LEU A 126 -0.70 -0.43 -20.15
N HIS A 127 -0.79 0.81 -19.66
CA HIS A 127 -0.87 1.11 -18.24
C HIS A 127 -2.09 0.45 -17.59
N LEU A 128 -3.28 0.64 -18.17
CA LEU A 128 -4.50 0.03 -17.66
C LEU A 128 -4.45 -1.51 -17.71
N PHE A 129 -3.91 -2.08 -18.78
CA PHE A 129 -3.76 -3.52 -18.92
C PHE A 129 -2.82 -4.10 -17.84
N LEU A 130 -1.63 -3.52 -17.65
CA LEU A 130 -0.67 -4.00 -16.66
C LEU A 130 -1.18 -3.81 -15.24
N LEU A 131 -1.85 -2.69 -14.94
CA LEU A 131 -2.47 -2.45 -13.64
C LEU A 131 -3.52 -3.52 -13.34
N ALA A 132 -4.40 -3.82 -14.30
CA ALA A 132 -5.42 -4.87 -14.13
C ALA A 132 -4.80 -6.26 -13.92
N GLN A 133 -3.76 -6.60 -14.69
CA GLN A 133 -3.03 -7.87 -14.54
C GLN A 133 -2.37 -7.99 -13.16
N ILE A 134 -1.71 -6.93 -12.69
CA ILE A 134 -1.08 -6.90 -11.37
C ILE A 134 -2.12 -7.06 -10.26
N ILE A 135 -3.25 -6.36 -10.34
CA ILE A 135 -4.33 -6.48 -9.36
C ILE A 135 -4.86 -7.92 -9.35
N LEU A 136 -5.12 -8.51 -10.52
CA LEU A 136 -5.60 -9.88 -10.64
C LEU A 136 -4.62 -10.89 -10.04
N GLU A 137 -3.33 -10.77 -10.36
CA GLU A 137 -2.28 -11.66 -9.85
C GLU A 137 -2.17 -11.59 -8.32
N ASN A 138 -2.28 -10.39 -7.73
CA ASN A 138 -2.30 -10.24 -6.27
C ASN A 138 -3.56 -10.85 -5.65
N VAL A 139 -4.73 -10.68 -6.27
CA VAL A 139 -5.97 -11.30 -5.80
C VAL A 139 -5.85 -12.83 -5.83
N VAL A 140 -5.33 -13.40 -6.92
CA VAL A 140 -5.07 -14.83 -7.03
C VAL A 140 -4.13 -15.28 -5.92
N SER A 141 -3.00 -14.60 -5.72
CA SER A 141 -2.03 -14.94 -4.67
C SER A 141 -2.64 -14.91 -3.26
N ILE A 142 -3.47 -13.91 -2.95
CA ILE A 142 -4.20 -13.82 -1.68
C ILE A 142 -5.18 -14.99 -1.53
N LEU A 143 -5.94 -15.32 -2.58
CA LEU A 143 -6.89 -16.44 -2.55
C LEU A 143 -6.20 -17.78 -2.33
N GLU A 144 -5.03 -17.97 -2.92
CA GLU A 144 -4.21 -19.16 -2.69
C GLU A 144 -3.77 -19.28 -1.23
N ASN A 145 -3.27 -18.18 -0.64
CA ASN A 145 -2.88 -18.15 0.76
C ASN A 145 -4.09 -18.40 1.69
N LEU A 146 -5.24 -17.81 1.40
CA LEU A 146 -6.48 -18.02 2.14
C LEU A 146 -6.98 -19.47 2.05
N ALA A 147 -6.79 -20.14 0.91
CA ALA A 147 -7.14 -21.54 0.78
C ALA A 147 -6.32 -22.41 1.73
N VAL A 148 -5.00 -22.16 1.81
CA VAL A 148 -4.10 -22.84 2.75
C VAL A 148 -4.50 -22.57 4.20
N ILE A 149 -4.78 -21.32 4.54
CA ILE A 149 -5.22 -20.93 5.89
C ILE A 149 -6.53 -21.65 6.27
N SER A 150 -7.40 -21.88 5.30
CA SER A 150 -8.66 -22.61 5.49
C SER A 150 -8.50 -24.14 5.50
N GLY A 151 -7.27 -24.67 5.41
CA GLY A 151 -7.00 -26.11 5.33
C GLY A 151 -7.45 -26.75 4.01
N LYS A 152 -7.60 -25.96 2.95
CA LYS A 152 -8.04 -26.41 1.61
C LYS A 152 -6.86 -26.45 0.64
N ASP A 153 -7.06 -27.13 -0.49
CA ASP A 153 -6.12 -27.07 -1.61
C ASP A 153 -5.96 -25.64 -2.13
N LYS A 154 -4.73 -25.29 -2.50
CA LYS A 154 -4.31 -23.93 -2.93
C LYS A 154 -5.25 -23.33 -4.00
N THR A 155 -5.75 -24.17 -4.91
CA THR A 155 -6.59 -23.76 -6.04
C THR A 155 -8.08 -23.70 -5.70
N HIS A 156 -8.51 -24.05 -4.47
CA HIS A 156 -9.92 -24.21 -4.12
C HIS A 156 -10.77 -22.97 -4.41
N TRP A 157 -10.34 -21.79 -3.94
CA TRP A 157 -11.10 -20.56 -4.13
C TRP A 157 -11.09 -20.08 -5.60
N ILE A 158 -9.99 -20.32 -6.31
CA ILE A 158 -9.88 -20.02 -7.74
C ILE A 158 -10.85 -20.87 -8.54
N ALA A 159 -10.87 -22.19 -8.31
CA ALA A 159 -11.78 -23.12 -8.97
C ALA A 159 -13.24 -22.78 -8.70
N LYS A 160 -13.57 -22.38 -7.46
CA LYS A 160 -14.93 -21.96 -7.10
C LYS A 160 -15.38 -20.68 -7.84
N ILE A 161 -14.48 -19.72 -8.03
CA ILE A 161 -14.76 -18.51 -8.81
C ILE A 161 -14.96 -18.86 -10.29
N GLN A 162 -14.08 -19.68 -10.87
CA GLN A 162 -14.19 -20.15 -12.26
C GLN A 162 -15.52 -20.88 -12.49
N GLN A 163 -15.90 -21.78 -11.60
CA GLN A 163 -17.17 -22.48 -11.68
C GLN A 163 -18.37 -21.50 -11.64
N LYS A 164 -18.35 -20.53 -10.73
CA LYS A 164 -19.43 -19.54 -10.62
C LYS A 164 -19.52 -18.66 -11.87
N PHE A 165 -18.39 -18.31 -12.46
CA PHE A 165 -18.35 -17.51 -13.69
C PHE A 165 -18.88 -18.30 -14.88
N ASN A 166 -18.45 -19.57 -15.04
CA ASN A 166 -18.95 -20.45 -16.11
C ASN A 166 -20.47 -20.63 -16.01
N ASN A 167 -21.00 -20.80 -14.80
CA ASN A 167 -22.44 -20.95 -14.56
C ASN A 167 -23.27 -19.68 -14.85
N LEU A 168 -22.63 -18.49 -14.90
CA LEU A 168 -23.31 -17.24 -15.24
C LEU A 168 -23.35 -17.00 -16.76
N ILE A 169 -22.46 -17.64 -17.50
CA ILE A 169 -22.30 -17.48 -18.95
C ILE A 169 -22.99 -18.62 -19.72
N SER A 170 -23.17 -19.78 -19.08
CA SER A 170 -24.02 -20.89 -19.56
C SER A 170 -25.49 -20.63 -19.33
#